data_AF-A0A7J4IEE9-F1
#
_entry.id   AF-A0A7J4IEE9-F1
#
_cell.length_a   1.000
_cell.length_b   1.000
_cell.length_c   1.000
_cell.angle_alpha   90.00
_cell.angle_beta   90.00
_cell.angle_gamma   90.00
#
_symmetry.space_group_name_H-M   'P 1'
#
loop_
_entity.id
_entity.type
_entity.pdbx_description
1 polymer ?
#
loop_
_entity_poly.entity_id
_entity_poly.type
_entity_poly.pdbx_seq_one_letter_code
_entity_poly.pdbx_strand_id
1 'polypeptide(L)'
;MKKTLVAFLVVVVLSDTSLMIFPAQGQPSDGAIMSSDDGTIIEMINQIDESLLSTYHSGLLNFAPRYTGSITCNLAAEYIYSEFQQMGLETEFHEWRYGGYHSKNVVATLQGSDEESIGEYILCGHYDTFRTSPGADDDGSGAAAVLAIASV
;
A
#
# COMPACT_ATOMS: atom_id res chain seq x y z
N MET A 1 -18.98 31.13 37.47
CA MET A 1 -17.82 30.22 37.63
C MET A 1 -17.02 30.26 36.34
N LYS A 2 -15.84 30.88 36.35
CA LYS A 2 -15.00 31.07 35.15
C LYS A 2 -14.23 29.76 34.90
N LYS A 3 -14.40 29.16 33.71
CA LYS A 3 -13.67 27.95 33.30
C LYS A 3 -12.32 28.38 32.73
N THR A 4 -11.23 27.98 33.38
CA THR A 4 -9.87 28.28 32.95
C THR A 4 -9.47 27.33 31.82
N LEU A 5 -9.06 27.89 30.69
CA LEU A 5 -8.47 27.15 29.57
C LEU A 5 -7.00 26.88 29.91
N VAL A 6 -6.56 25.62 29.88
CA VAL A 6 -5.15 25.24 30.02
C VAL A 6 -4.63 24.87 28.64
N ALA A 7 -3.71 25.67 28.10
CA ALA A 7 -2.99 25.36 26.88
C ALA A 7 -1.67 24.66 27.24
N PHE A 8 -1.39 23.52 26.63
CA PHE A 8 -0.07 22.87 26.71
C PHE A 8 0.81 23.38 25.56
N LEU A 9 1.87 24.08 25.91
CA LEU A 9 2.96 24.45 25.00
C LEU A 9 4.00 23.32 25.04
N VAL A 10 4.16 22.57 23.95
CA VAL A 10 5.25 21.60 23.80
C VAL A 10 6.47 22.35 23.26
N VAL A 11 7.49 22.54 24.10
CA VAL A 11 8.79 23.04 23.70
C VAL A 11 9.67 21.82 23.39
N VAL A 12 9.97 21.59 22.11
CA VAL A 12 10.96 20.59 21.70
C VAL A 12 12.34 21.19 21.91
N VAL A 13 13.07 20.68 22.91
CA VAL A 13 14.49 20.97 23.12
C VAL A 13 15.29 19.95 22.31
N LEU A 14 15.91 20.40 21.22
CA LEU A 14 16.91 19.62 20.49
C LEU A 14 18.21 19.65 21.30
N SER A 15 18.51 18.57 22.01
CA SER A 15 19.85 18.33 22.53
C SER A 15 20.66 17.57 21.46
N ASP A 16 21.72 18.19 20.97
CA ASP A 16 22.70 17.55 20.09
C ASP A 16 23.28 16.30 20.77
N THR A 17 22.83 15.12 20.36
CA THR A 17 23.51 13.86 20.69
C THR A 17 24.59 13.63 19.66
N SER A 18 25.85 13.78 20.06
CA SER A 18 27.01 13.42 19.26
C SER A 18 26.88 12.00 18.71
N LEU A 19 26.93 11.90 17.37
CA LEU A 19 26.90 10.67 16.62
C LEU A 19 28.13 9.81 16.99
N MET A 20 27.92 8.68 17.65
CA MET A 20 28.95 7.65 17.81
C MET A 20 29.08 6.90 16.47
N ILE A 21 30.13 7.19 15.70
CA ILE A 21 30.47 6.44 14.49
C ILE A 21 31.18 5.16 14.95
N PHE A 22 30.53 4.02 14.77
CA PHE A 22 31.20 2.72 14.80
C PHE A 22 31.88 2.51 13.43
N PRO A 23 33.16 2.12 13.37
CA PRO A 23 33.75 1.71 12.11
C PRO A 23 33.05 0.41 11.68
N ALA A 24 32.40 0.43 10.51
CA ALA A 24 31.94 -0.77 9.86
C ALA A 24 33.15 -1.67 9.59
N GLN A 25 33.22 -2.83 10.24
CA GLN A 25 34.13 -3.88 9.79
C GLN A 25 33.60 -4.36 8.44
N GLY A 26 34.25 -3.90 7.37
CA GLY A 26 33.94 -4.32 6.02
C GLY A 26 34.15 -5.82 5.87
N GLN A 27 33.06 -6.56 5.72
CA GLN A 27 33.10 -7.79 4.93
C GLN A 27 33.25 -7.38 3.47
N PRO A 28 34.13 -8.02 2.68
CA PRO A 28 34.09 -7.86 1.24
C PRO A 28 32.79 -8.50 0.76
N SER A 29 31.77 -7.69 0.50
CA SER A 29 30.67 -8.11 -0.35
C SER A 29 31.22 -8.12 -1.78
N ASP A 30 31.80 -9.25 -2.17
CA ASP A 30 31.81 -9.67 -3.58
C ASP A 30 30.36 -10.03 -3.96
N GLY A 31 29.52 -9.01 -3.96
CA GLY A 31 28.19 -9.01 -4.51
C GLY A 31 28.18 -7.77 -5.36
N ALA A 32 28.10 -7.94 -6.69
CA ALA A 32 27.86 -6.85 -7.58
C ALA A 32 26.69 -6.04 -7.00
N ILE A 33 26.93 -4.78 -6.65
CA ILE A 33 25.83 -3.84 -6.47
C ILE A 33 25.13 -3.88 -7.81
N MET A 34 23.96 -4.54 -7.88
CA MET A 34 23.05 -4.43 -8.99
C MET A 34 22.84 -2.93 -9.14
N SER A 35 23.48 -2.33 -10.14
CA SER A 35 23.05 -1.03 -10.60
C SER A 35 21.58 -1.22 -10.93
N SER A 36 20.70 -0.46 -10.29
CA SER A 36 19.37 -0.25 -10.86
C SER A 36 19.63 0.08 -12.32
N ASP A 37 19.22 -0.81 -13.22
CA ASP A 37 19.24 -0.44 -14.62
C ASP A 37 18.16 0.62 -14.74
N ASP A 38 18.59 1.89 -14.74
CA ASP A 38 17.69 3.03 -14.87
C ASP A 38 16.77 2.83 -16.09
N GLY A 39 17.23 2.07 -17.10
CA GLY A 39 16.43 1.58 -18.22
C GLY A 39 15.21 0.76 -17.79
N THR A 40 15.36 -0.27 -16.96
CA THR A 40 14.24 -1.10 -16.48
C THR A 40 13.23 -0.29 -15.68
N ILE A 41 13.69 0.63 -14.83
CA ILE A 41 12.77 1.50 -14.05
C ILE A 41 11.99 2.43 -14.99
N ILE A 42 12.65 3.02 -15.98
CA ILE A 42 11.99 3.86 -16.98
C ILE A 42 10.97 3.06 -17.79
N GLU A 43 11.28 1.82 -18.16
CA GLU A 43 10.36 0.92 -18.85
C GLU A 43 9.11 0.61 -18.01
N MET A 44 9.27 0.32 -16.71
CA MET A 44 8.13 0.12 -15.80
C MET A 44 7.27 1.39 -15.68
N ILE A 45 7.90 2.56 -15.50
CA ILE A 45 7.17 3.84 -15.41
C ILE A 45 6.37 4.12 -16.69
N ASN A 46 6.95 3.83 -17.86
CA ASN A 46 6.30 4.10 -19.16
C ASN A 46 5.11 3.18 -19.46
N GLN A 47 4.94 2.08 -18.73
CA GLN A 47 3.76 1.21 -18.85
C GLN A 47 2.56 1.72 -18.05
N ILE A 48 2.76 2.68 -17.14
CA ILE A 48 1.69 3.28 -16.34
C ILE A 48 1.25 4.60 -17.00
N ASP A 49 -0.01 4.66 -17.40
CA ASP A 49 -0.63 5.88 -17.92
C ASP A 49 -1.96 6.21 -17.21
N GLU A 50 -2.54 7.37 -17.57
CA GLU A 50 -3.80 7.84 -16.98
C GLU A 50 -4.98 6.91 -17.31
N SER A 51 -4.96 6.24 -18.46
CA SER A 51 -6.04 5.32 -18.86
C SER A 51 -6.03 4.05 -18.01
N LEU A 52 -4.84 3.50 -17.74
CA LEU A 52 -4.67 2.34 -16.86
C LEU A 52 -5.15 2.66 -15.44
N LEU A 53 -4.67 3.77 -14.87
CA LEU A 53 -5.09 4.21 -13.54
C LEU A 53 -6.61 4.48 -13.48
N SER A 54 -7.16 5.16 -14.49
CA SER A 54 -8.59 5.45 -14.56
C SER A 54 -9.44 4.17 -14.66
N THR A 55 -8.92 3.10 -15.26
CA THR A 55 -9.61 1.81 -15.37
C THR A 55 -9.81 1.19 -14.00
N TYR A 56 -8.74 1.02 -13.22
CA TYR A 56 -8.84 0.46 -11.87
C TYR A 56 -9.58 1.38 -10.90
N HIS A 57 -9.38 2.69 -11.02
CA HIS A 57 -10.06 3.69 -10.20
C HIS A 57 -11.57 3.68 -10.40
N SER A 58 -12.01 3.70 -11.66
CA SER A 58 -13.43 3.61 -11.99
C SER A 58 -14.02 2.24 -11.62
N GLY A 59 -13.24 1.17 -11.79
CA GLY A 59 -13.59 -0.17 -11.34
C GLY A 59 -13.94 -0.22 -9.84
N LEU A 60 -13.10 0.36 -8.99
CA LEU A 60 -13.35 0.48 -7.55
C LEU A 60 -14.54 1.40 -7.23
N LEU A 61 -14.70 2.49 -7.97
CA LEU A 61 -15.80 3.44 -7.75
C LEU A 61 -17.18 2.89 -8.12
N ASN A 62 -17.26 1.86 -8.97
CA ASN A 62 -18.53 1.16 -9.26
C ASN A 62 -19.16 0.52 -8.01
N PHE A 63 -18.37 0.30 -6.96
CA PHE A 63 -18.82 -0.26 -5.69
C PHE A 63 -18.96 0.80 -4.57
N ALA A 64 -18.89 2.09 -4.90
CA ALA A 64 -19.03 3.15 -3.91
C ALA A 64 -20.46 3.25 -3.33
N PRO A 65 -20.64 3.53 -2.02
CA PRO A 65 -19.61 3.55 -0.97
C PRO A 65 -19.19 2.13 -0.57
N ARG A 66 -17.90 1.92 -0.28
CA ARG A 66 -17.32 0.63 0.10
C ARG A 66 -17.16 0.52 1.62
N TYR A 67 -18.22 0.84 2.37
CA TYR A 67 -18.13 0.89 3.83
C TYR A 67 -17.82 -0.46 4.46
N THR A 68 -16.84 -0.52 5.35
CA THR A 68 -16.42 -1.76 6.03
C THR A 68 -17.59 -2.58 6.57
N GLY A 69 -17.63 -3.87 6.19
CA GLY A 69 -18.70 -4.82 6.55
C GLY A 69 -19.97 -4.74 5.70
N SER A 70 -20.01 -3.87 4.68
CA SER A 70 -21.12 -3.82 3.71
C SER A 70 -20.92 -4.80 2.55
N ILE A 71 -22.01 -5.10 1.85
CA ILE A 71 -21.98 -5.94 0.63
C ILE A 71 -21.10 -5.29 -0.45
N THR A 72 -21.18 -3.97 -0.63
CA THR A 72 -20.39 -3.24 -1.63
C THR A 72 -18.90 -3.25 -1.31
N CYS A 73 -18.52 -3.20 -0.03
CA CYS A 73 -17.13 -3.42 0.40
C CYS A 73 -16.64 -4.82 0.05
N ASN A 74 -17.47 -5.86 0.26
CA ASN A 74 -17.13 -7.22 -0.12
C ASN A 74 -16.98 -7.40 -1.64
N LEU A 75 -17.88 -6.80 -2.43
CA LEU A 75 -17.79 -6.83 -3.90
C LEU A 75 -16.53 -6.12 -4.41
N ALA A 76 -16.13 -5.02 -3.77
CA ALA A 76 -14.86 -4.37 -4.10
C ALA A 76 -13.65 -5.26 -3.79
N ALA A 77 -13.67 -6.01 -2.68
CA ALA A 77 -12.62 -6.99 -2.38
C ALA A 77 -12.57 -8.12 -3.43
N GLU A 78 -13.72 -8.61 -3.88
CA GLU A 78 -13.82 -9.63 -4.94
C GLU A 78 -13.32 -9.11 -6.30
N TYR A 79 -13.59 -7.83 -6.60
CA TYR A 79 -13.04 -7.17 -7.78
C TYR A 79 -11.51 -7.13 -7.73
N ILE A 80 -10.92 -6.59 -6.66
CA ILE A 80 -9.45 -6.52 -6.47
C ILE A 80 -8.83 -7.91 -6.57
N TYR A 81 -9.44 -8.91 -5.93
CA TYR A 81 -8.99 -10.30 -5.97
C TYR A 81 -8.94 -10.84 -7.40
N SER A 82 -9.99 -10.59 -8.17
CA SER A 82 -10.11 -11.05 -9.55
C SER A 82 -9.11 -10.35 -10.47
N GLU A 83 -8.84 -9.06 -10.26
CA GLU A 83 -7.80 -8.34 -11.00
C GLU A 83 -6.41 -8.93 -10.74
N PHE A 84 -6.02 -9.15 -9.47
CA PHE A 84 -4.74 -9.78 -9.14
C PHE A 84 -4.61 -11.20 -9.69
N GLN A 85 -5.68 -12.01 -9.65
CA GLN A 85 -5.65 -13.34 -10.27
C GLN A 85 -5.49 -13.29 -11.79
N GLN A 86 -6.11 -12.32 -12.47
CA GLN A 86 -5.94 -12.13 -13.91
C GLN A 86 -4.50 -11.73 -14.27
N MET A 87 -3.79 -11.04 -13.36
CA MET A 87 -2.37 -10.73 -13.48
C MET A 87 -1.45 -11.95 -13.20
N GLY A 88 -2.01 -13.09 -12.76
CA GLY A 88 -1.26 -14.30 -12.46
C GLY A 88 -0.57 -14.30 -11.09
N LEU A 89 -0.97 -13.40 -10.19
CA LEU A 89 -0.41 -13.31 -8.84
C LEU A 89 -1.02 -14.35 -7.88
N GLU A 90 -0.21 -14.85 -6.96
CA GLU A 90 -0.71 -15.69 -5.86
C GLU A 90 -1.58 -14.83 -4.95
N THR A 91 -2.90 -15.02 -5.02
CA THR A 91 -3.87 -14.12 -4.39
C THR A 91 -4.74 -14.83 -3.37
N GLU A 92 -4.84 -14.27 -2.17
CA GLU A 92 -5.65 -14.79 -1.07
C GLU A 92 -6.48 -13.69 -0.38
N PHE A 93 -7.53 -14.14 0.32
CA PHE A 93 -8.25 -13.30 1.27
C PHE A 93 -7.72 -13.53 2.68
N HIS A 94 -7.35 -12.45 3.36
CA HIS A 94 -7.00 -12.46 4.77
C HIS A 94 -8.12 -11.81 5.59
N GLU A 95 -9.01 -12.65 6.13
CA GLU A 95 -10.17 -12.22 6.93
C GLU A 95 -9.74 -11.62 8.28
N TRP A 96 -10.40 -10.53 8.71
CA TRP A 96 -10.10 -9.85 9.96
C TRP A 96 -11.36 -9.39 10.70
N ARG A 97 -11.22 -9.22 12.03
CA ARG A 97 -12.25 -8.68 12.92
C ARG A 97 -11.62 -7.73 13.94
N TYR A 98 -12.09 -6.49 13.99
CA TYR A 98 -11.56 -5.49 14.91
C TYR A 98 -12.59 -4.41 15.23
N GLY A 99 -12.70 -3.99 16.49
CA GLY A 99 -13.55 -2.87 16.89
C GLY A 99 -15.05 -3.02 16.56
N GLY A 100 -15.56 -4.25 16.47
CA GLY A 100 -16.94 -4.54 16.05
C GLY A 100 -17.14 -4.62 14.53
N TYR A 101 -16.10 -4.34 13.76
CA TYR A 101 -16.06 -4.50 12.31
C TYR A 101 -15.49 -5.87 11.91
N HIS A 102 -15.85 -6.31 10.71
CA HIS A 102 -15.27 -7.46 10.05
C HIS A 102 -15.21 -7.18 8.55
N SER A 103 -14.11 -7.61 7.93
CA SER A 103 -13.91 -7.58 6.48
C SER A 103 -12.71 -8.47 6.14
N LYS A 104 -12.18 -8.34 4.94
CA LYS A 104 -11.01 -9.09 4.45
C LYS A 104 -9.98 -8.16 3.85
N ASN A 105 -8.70 -8.46 3.99
CA ASN A 105 -7.68 -7.90 3.12
C ASN A 105 -7.59 -8.76 1.86
N VAL A 106 -7.20 -8.15 0.75
CA VAL A 106 -6.84 -8.89 -0.48
C VAL A 106 -5.33 -8.81 -0.60
N VAL A 107 -4.67 -9.96 -0.52
CA VAL A 107 -3.22 -10.05 -0.55
C VAL A 107 -2.82 -10.75 -1.83
N ALA A 108 -1.95 -10.11 -2.61
CA ALA A 108 -1.38 -10.70 -3.81
C ALA A 108 0.14 -10.69 -3.69
N THR A 109 0.76 -11.84 -3.98
CA THR A 109 2.19 -12.08 -3.80
C THR A 109 2.84 -12.38 -5.13
N LEU A 110 3.88 -11.61 -5.45
CA LEU A 110 4.85 -11.93 -6.50
C LEU A 110 6.08 -12.54 -5.83
N GLN A 111 6.35 -13.82 -6.09
CA GLN A 111 7.48 -14.51 -5.49
C GLN A 111 8.80 -13.99 -6.06
N GLY A 112 9.75 -13.70 -5.16
CA GLY A 112 11.11 -13.35 -5.54
C GLY A 112 11.82 -14.53 -6.23
N SER A 113 12.83 -14.22 -7.04
CA SER A 113 13.61 -15.25 -7.75
C SER A 113 14.76 -15.84 -6.93
N ASP A 114 15.11 -15.22 -5.80
CA ASP A 114 16.15 -15.69 -4.88
C ASP A 114 15.52 -16.41 -3.70
N GLU A 115 15.62 -17.75 -3.69
CA GLU A 115 15.01 -18.61 -2.67
C GLU A 115 15.66 -18.47 -1.28
N GLU A 116 16.87 -17.91 -1.20
CA GLU A 116 17.59 -17.70 0.07
C GLU A 116 17.28 -16.31 0.67
N SER A 117 16.65 -15.42 -0.10
CA SER A 117 16.25 -14.10 0.36
C SER A 117 15.04 -14.19 1.28
N ILE A 118 15.14 -13.52 2.44
CA ILE A 118 14.02 -13.33 3.38
C ILE A 118 13.42 -11.92 3.29
N GLY A 119 13.82 -11.14 2.28
CA GLY A 119 13.37 -9.77 2.09
C GLY A 119 11.95 -9.70 1.56
N GLU A 120 11.09 -8.92 2.21
CA GLU A 120 9.72 -8.66 1.79
C GLU A 120 9.51 -7.16 1.53
N TYR A 121 8.81 -6.84 0.45
CA TYR A 121 8.41 -5.48 0.11
C TYR A 121 6.89 -5.42 0.04
N ILE A 122 6.29 -4.47 0.77
CA ILE A 122 4.83 -4.33 0.83
C ILE A 122 4.43 -3.01 0.19
N LEU A 123 3.60 -3.09 -0.85
CA LEU A 123 2.85 -1.98 -1.41
C LEU A 123 1.38 -2.17 -1.03
N CYS A 124 0.75 -1.13 -0.49
CA CYS A 124 -0.62 -1.25 0.01
C CYS A 124 -1.42 0.05 -0.14
N GLY A 125 -2.73 -0.11 -0.13
CA GLY A 125 -3.75 0.94 -0.04
C GLY A 125 -5.01 0.34 0.59
N HIS A 126 -5.88 1.17 1.16
CA HIS A 126 -7.14 0.67 1.71
C HIS A 126 -8.30 0.91 0.74
N TYR A 127 -9.14 -0.11 0.58
CA TYR A 127 -10.22 -0.05 -0.40
C TYR A 127 -11.57 0.28 0.23
N ASP A 128 -11.70 0.30 1.56
CA ASP A 128 -12.95 0.66 2.21
C ASP A 128 -13.17 2.18 2.25
N THR A 129 -14.40 2.60 2.56
CA THR A 129 -14.73 4.02 2.67
C THR A 129 -15.58 4.31 3.90
N PHE A 130 -15.79 5.59 4.20
CA PHE A 130 -16.87 5.98 5.10
C PHE A 130 -18.26 5.85 4.44
N ARG A 131 -19.33 5.62 5.23
CA ARG A 131 -20.69 5.27 4.76
C ARG A 131 -21.28 6.20 3.69
N THR A 132 -20.89 7.47 3.68
CA THR A 132 -21.42 8.50 2.77
C THR A 132 -20.37 8.99 1.77
N SER A 133 -19.17 8.41 1.77
CA SER A 133 -18.07 8.81 0.91
C SER A 133 -17.97 7.88 -0.30
N PRO A 134 -17.84 8.41 -1.52
CA PRO A 134 -17.50 7.59 -2.67
C PRO A 134 -16.09 6.99 -2.57
N GLY A 135 -15.21 7.64 -1.78
CA GLY A 135 -13.82 7.24 -1.58
C GLY A 135 -13.03 7.19 -2.88
N ALA A 136 -13.15 8.24 -3.70
CA ALA A 136 -12.37 8.39 -4.92
C ALA A 136 -10.90 8.66 -4.59
N ASP A 137 -10.62 9.62 -3.73
CA ASP A 137 -9.25 9.92 -3.32
C ASP A 137 -8.83 9.19 -2.03
N ASP A 138 -9.78 8.97 -1.11
CA ASP A 138 -9.56 8.30 0.19
C ASP A 138 -10.28 6.95 0.23
N ASP A 139 -9.61 5.82 -0.04
CA ASP A 139 -8.28 5.69 -0.69
C ASP A 139 -8.41 4.95 -2.03
N GLY A 140 -9.45 5.31 -2.79
CA GLY A 140 -9.68 4.74 -4.12
C GLY A 140 -8.51 4.97 -5.07
N SER A 141 -7.83 6.11 -4.97
CA SER A 141 -6.69 6.48 -5.82
C SER A 141 -5.45 5.65 -5.46
N GLY A 142 -5.13 5.48 -4.18
CA GLY A 142 -4.02 4.63 -3.74
C GLY A 142 -4.26 3.14 -4.03
N ALA A 143 -5.47 2.64 -3.77
CA ALA A 143 -5.84 1.27 -4.12
C ALA A 143 -5.77 1.01 -5.63
N ALA A 144 -6.19 1.96 -6.47
CA ALA A 144 -6.05 1.86 -7.93
C ALA A 144 -4.57 1.90 -8.38
N ALA A 145 -3.74 2.69 -7.70
CA ALA A 145 -2.30 2.74 -7.99
C ALA A 145 -1.62 1.39 -7.69
N VAL A 146 -1.98 0.71 -6.60
CA VAL A 146 -1.46 -0.64 -6.30
C VAL A 146 -1.83 -1.64 -7.40
N LEU A 147 -3.10 -1.62 -7.87
CA LEU A 147 -3.54 -2.48 -8.99
C LEU A 147 -2.78 -2.17 -10.29
N ALA A 148 -2.56 -0.89 -10.60
CA ALA A 148 -1.81 -0.49 -11.77
C ALA A 148 -0.35 -0.95 -11.71
N ILE A 149 0.31 -0.74 -10.57
CA ILE A 149 1.70 -1.19 -10.35
C ILE A 149 1.81 -2.72 -10.45
N ALA A 150 0.85 -3.46 -9.89
CA ALA A 150 0.84 -4.91 -9.95
C ALA A 150 0.64 -5.48 -11.37
N SER A 151 0.12 -4.68 -12.30
CA SER A 151 -0.12 -5.09 -13.69
C SER A 151 1.08 -4.88 -14.63
N VAL A 152 2.17 -4.32 -14.11
CA VAL A 152 3.42 -3.99 -14.82
C VAL A 152 4.54 -4.92 -14.35
#